data_AF-A0A520J2P4-F1
#
_entry.id   AF-A0A520J2P4-F1
#
_cell.length_a   1.000
_cell.length_b   1.000
_cell.length_c   1.000
_cell.angle_alpha   90.00
_cell.angle_beta   90.00
_cell.angle_gamma   90.00
#
_symmetry.space_group_name_H-M   'P 1'
#
loop_
_entity.id
_entity.type
_entity.pdbx_description
1 polymer ?
#
loop_
_entity_poly.entity_id
_entity_poly.type
_entity_poly.pdbx_seq_one_letter_code
_entity_poly.pdbx_strand_id
1 'polypeptide(L)'
;MGNPKRFYTGQDFAQLNLSLDRFQAILDNKVSVKTNSVSVLSVRGTYSHVESIEHSYVGAEQTVNTNIENPLEGDQLEKEIYVVLRSLFTKDAYHNPFIRTKTGYRELIDIFAISAFGVFLIEAKALGVYESVDGRTMERKVLGLQKQIKKAVAQLVGASKTLAGGTKIFSAPDREILFDRTFFPNGIVLVSEMFPFGDWDSTIRLVIDTMADCKMFVHVLDLKELLQFIGHSNNDRNIFDDLLMQRVKKFVEHPTLLVRSEFHEK
;
A
#
# COMPACT_ATOMS: atom_id res chain seq x y z
N MET A 1 1.92 6.08 27.39
CA MET A 1 1.77 5.58 26.00
C MET A 1 0.30 5.73 25.63
N GLY A 2 -0.01 6.39 24.51
CA GLY A 2 -1.37 6.74 24.12
C GLY A 2 -2.25 5.50 23.91
N ASN A 3 -3.55 5.62 24.19
CA ASN A 3 -4.52 4.54 24.02
C ASN A 3 -4.60 4.13 22.52
N PRO A 4 -4.12 2.94 22.13
CA PRO A 4 -4.08 2.51 20.73
C PRO A 4 -5.47 2.45 20.09
N LYS A 5 -6.53 2.31 20.90
CA LYS A 5 -7.93 2.30 20.46
C LYS A 5 -8.36 3.60 19.76
N ARG A 6 -7.61 4.70 19.93
CA ARG A 6 -7.89 5.95 19.21
C ARG A 6 -7.41 5.95 17.76
N PHE A 7 -6.51 5.04 17.39
CA PHE A 7 -5.91 5.04 16.05
C PHE A 7 -6.63 4.12 15.06
N TYR A 8 -7.47 3.21 15.54
CA TYR A 8 -8.12 2.19 14.71
C TYR A 8 -9.65 2.28 14.75
N THR A 9 -10.30 2.01 13.62
CA THR A 9 -11.75 1.74 13.52
C THR A 9 -11.97 0.25 13.17
N GLY A 10 -12.85 -0.47 13.87
CA GLY A 10 -13.13 -1.91 13.68
C GLY A 10 -13.45 -2.65 14.99
N GLN A 11 -13.79 -3.95 14.95
CA GLN A 11 -14.08 -4.76 16.15
C GLN A 11 -12.78 -5.11 16.89
N ASP A 12 -12.62 -4.57 18.11
CA ASP A 12 -11.44 -4.80 18.94
C ASP A 12 -11.45 -6.23 19.51
N PHE A 13 -10.65 -7.13 18.93
CA PHE A 13 -10.36 -8.43 19.52
C PHE A 13 -9.41 -8.24 20.71
N ALA A 14 -9.97 -7.80 21.84
CA ALA A 14 -9.22 -7.50 23.06
C ALA A 14 -8.32 -8.66 23.53
N GLN A 15 -8.71 -9.90 23.23
CA GLN A 15 -7.91 -11.10 23.53
C GLN A 15 -6.63 -11.21 22.69
N LEU A 16 -6.64 -10.71 21.46
CA LEU A 16 -5.51 -10.78 20.52
C LEU A 16 -4.46 -9.73 20.87
N ASN A 17 -4.91 -8.51 21.19
CA ASN A 17 -4.06 -7.45 21.74
C ASN A 17 -3.43 -7.87 23.08
N LEU A 18 -4.22 -8.45 23.98
CA LEU A 18 -3.72 -9.00 25.25
C LEU A 18 -2.69 -10.13 25.02
N SER A 19 -2.85 -10.93 23.97
CA SER A 19 -1.91 -12.01 23.63
C SER A 19 -0.60 -11.49 23.06
N LEU A 20 -0.65 -10.47 22.21
CA LEU A 20 0.54 -9.79 21.67
C LEU A 20 1.32 -9.04 22.76
N ASP A 21 0.62 -8.29 23.63
CA ASP A 21 1.23 -7.60 24.76
C ASP A 21 1.90 -8.59 25.74
N ARG A 22 1.25 -9.74 25.99
CA ARG A 22 1.83 -10.82 26.80
C ARG A 22 3.07 -11.42 26.14
N PHE A 23 3.02 -11.69 24.84
CA PHE A 23 4.15 -12.25 24.10
C PHE A 23 5.35 -11.29 24.11
N GLN A 24 5.12 -10.01 23.84
CA GLN A 24 6.15 -8.96 23.90
C GLN A 24 6.73 -8.81 25.31
N ALA A 25 5.89 -8.78 26.35
CA ALA A 25 6.34 -8.70 27.74
C ALA A 25 7.21 -9.89 28.16
N ILE A 26 6.92 -11.08 27.63
CA ILE A 26 7.74 -12.27 27.85
C ILE A 26 9.08 -12.17 27.09
N LEU A 27 9.07 -11.69 25.84
CA LEU A 27 10.30 -11.48 25.06
C LEU A 27 11.23 -10.42 25.68
N ASP A 28 10.66 -9.35 26.24
CA ASP A 28 11.42 -8.24 26.82
C ASP A 28 11.96 -8.51 28.24
N ASN A 29 11.69 -9.71 28.81
CA ASN A 29 12.08 -10.10 30.17
C ASN A 29 11.63 -9.13 31.29
N LYS A 30 10.68 -8.22 31.01
CA LYS A 30 10.14 -7.25 31.97
C LYS A 30 8.92 -7.86 32.67
N VAL A 31 9.17 -8.82 33.55
CA VAL A 31 8.11 -9.46 34.34
C VAL A 31 7.71 -8.54 35.49
N SER A 32 6.59 -7.84 35.36
CA SER A 32 5.81 -7.34 36.51
C SER A 32 4.32 -7.69 36.46
N VAL A 33 3.88 -8.40 35.42
CA VAL A 33 2.49 -8.85 35.30
C VAL A 33 2.42 -10.34 35.62
N LYS A 34 1.59 -10.71 36.60
CA LYS A 34 1.23 -12.11 36.89
C LYS A 34 0.54 -12.72 35.66
N THR A 35 1.32 -13.26 34.74
CA THR A 35 0.83 -14.03 33.61
C THR A 35 1.04 -15.51 33.92
N ASN A 36 0.00 -16.32 33.75
CA ASN A 36 0.12 -17.79 33.72
C ASN A 36 1.36 -18.15 32.89
N SER A 37 2.22 -19.01 33.44
CA SER A 37 3.55 -19.31 32.89
C SER A 37 3.45 -19.89 31.48
N VAL A 38 3.54 -19.03 30.47
CA VAL A 38 3.72 -19.45 29.08
C VAL A 38 5.22 -19.68 28.90
N SER A 39 5.62 -20.92 28.70
CA SER A 39 7.01 -21.27 28.40
C SER A 39 7.34 -20.84 26.96
N VAL A 40 8.24 -19.87 26.81
CA VAL A 40 8.81 -19.52 25.50
C VAL A 40 9.93 -20.50 25.19
N LEU A 41 9.73 -21.28 24.13
CA LEU A 41 10.76 -22.13 23.57
C LEU A 41 11.47 -21.36 22.45
N SER A 42 12.71 -20.92 22.69
CA SER A 42 13.55 -20.38 21.62
C SER A 42 14.29 -21.54 20.96
N VAL A 43 13.95 -21.82 19.70
CA VAL A 43 14.68 -22.79 18.89
C VAL A 43 15.68 -22.00 18.04
N ARG A 44 16.98 -22.17 18.32
CA ARG A 44 18.03 -21.68 17.42
C ARG A 44 18.12 -22.62 16.23
N GLY A 45 17.52 -22.21 15.12
CA GLY A 45 17.69 -22.85 13.82
C GLY A 45 18.82 -22.20 13.03
N THR A 46 19.44 -22.98 12.14
CA THR A 46 20.20 -22.45 11.01
C THR A 46 19.41 -22.78 9.75
N TYR A 47 19.08 -21.77 8.95
CA TYR A 47 18.47 -22.00 7.64
C TYR A 47 19.61 -22.34 6.68
N SER A 48 19.81 -23.62 6.38
CA SER A 48 20.84 -24.04 5.45
C SER A 48 20.38 -23.96 4.00
N HIS A 49 19.08 -24.16 3.75
CA HIS A 49 18.48 -24.26 2.43
C HIS A 49 17.19 -23.44 2.41
N VAL A 50 17.32 -22.15 2.05
CA VAL A 50 16.16 -21.35 1.64
C VAL A 50 16.01 -21.60 0.15
N GLU A 51 15.00 -22.36 -0.25
CA GLU A 51 14.64 -22.49 -1.65
C GLU A 51 13.77 -21.28 -2.02
N SER A 52 14.33 -20.35 -2.79
CA SER A 52 13.57 -19.28 -3.40
C SER A 52 12.89 -19.78 -4.67
N ILE A 53 11.59 -19.53 -4.78
CA ILE A 53 10.81 -19.86 -5.97
C ILE A 53 10.75 -18.59 -6.82
N GLU A 54 11.32 -18.65 -8.01
CA GLU A 54 11.13 -17.60 -9.02
C GLU A 54 9.72 -17.76 -9.61
N HIS A 55 8.87 -16.75 -9.41
CA HIS A 55 7.55 -16.73 -10.02
C HIS A 55 7.62 -15.89 -11.30
N SER A 56 7.38 -16.55 -12.44
CA SER A 56 7.24 -15.89 -13.74
C SER A 56 5.75 -15.80 -14.11
N TYR A 57 5.24 -14.58 -14.20
CA TYR A 57 3.90 -14.31 -14.68
C TYR A 57 3.96 -13.90 -16.15
N VAL A 58 3.57 -14.80 -17.05
CA VAL A 58 3.50 -14.55 -18.49
C VAL A 58 2.13 -13.97 -18.82
N GLY A 59 2.04 -12.65 -18.95
CA GLY A 59 0.87 -11.96 -19.50
C GLY A 59 0.92 -11.89 -21.03
N ALA A 60 -0.21 -11.58 -21.66
CA ALA A 60 -0.31 -11.48 -23.14
C ALA A 60 0.66 -10.46 -23.77
N GLU A 61 1.21 -9.52 -22.99
CA GLU A 61 2.05 -8.42 -23.49
C GLU A 61 3.39 -8.26 -22.75
N GLN A 62 3.56 -8.92 -21.60
CA GLN A 62 4.80 -8.86 -20.82
C GLN A 62 4.96 -10.06 -19.89
N THR A 63 6.20 -10.46 -19.65
CA THR A 63 6.58 -11.41 -18.61
C THR A 63 7.08 -10.64 -17.39
N VAL A 64 6.49 -10.87 -16.23
CA VAL A 64 6.91 -10.28 -14.95
C VAL A 64 7.53 -11.38 -14.08
N ASN A 65 8.79 -11.22 -13.72
CA ASN A 65 9.48 -12.13 -12.80
C ASN A 65 9.59 -11.50 -11.42
N THR A 66 9.24 -12.27 -10.39
CA THR A 66 9.45 -11.90 -8.99
C THR A 66 10.39 -12.92 -8.33
N ASN A 67 11.32 -12.41 -7.52
CA ASN A 67 12.29 -13.22 -6.77
C ASN A 67 12.48 -12.59 -5.38
N ILE A 68 12.17 -13.35 -4.33
CA ILE A 68 12.26 -12.96 -2.92
C ILE A 68 13.70 -12.59 -2.51
N GLU A 69 14.72 -13.08 -3.21
CA GLU A 69 16.13 -12.76 -2.95
C GLU A 69 16.59 -11.47 -3.65
N ASN A 70 15.72 -10.78 -4.39
CA ASN A 70 16.10 -9.55 -5.07
C ASN A 70 16.38 -8.44 -4.04
N PRO A 71 17.60 -7.87 -3.99
CA PRO A 71 17.93 -6.78 -3.07
C PRO A 71 17.15 -5.49 -3.35
N LEU A 72 16.50 -5.38 -4.52
CA LEU A 72 15.66 -4.24 -4.91
C LEU A 72 14.20 -4.48 -4.51
N GLU A 73 13.90 -4.38 -3.21
CA GLU A 73 12.55 -4.58 -2.66
C GLU A 73 11.49 -3.67 -3.31
N GLY A 74 11.86 -2.45 -3.71
CA GLY A 74 10.97 -1.48 -4.36
C GLY A 74 10.40 -2.03 -5.67
N ASP A 75 11.29 -2.35 -6.61
CA ASP A 75 10.95 -2.93 -7.91
C ASP A 75 10.17 -4.24 -7.77
N GLN A 76 10.44 -5.03 -6.73
CA GLN A 76 9.71 -6.28 -6.50
C GLN A 76 8.28 -6.02 -6.02
N LEU A 77 8.10 -5.11 -5.05
CA LEU A 77 6.79 -4.76 -4.54
C LEU A 77 5.90 -4.22 -5.69
N GLU A 78 6.43 -3.34 -6.53
CA GLU A 78 5.74 -2.82 -7.71
C GLU A 78 5.27 -3.94 -8.65
N LYS A 79 6.15 -4.88 -8.99
CA LYS A 79 5.84 -6.03 -9.84
C LYS A 79 4.79 -6.96 -9.24
N GLU A 80 4.90 -7.27 -7.95
CA GLU A 80 3.96 -8.13 -7.24
C GLU A 80 2.56 -7.50 -7.21
N ILE A 81 2.47 -6.23 -6.83
CA ILE A 81 1.22 -5.48 -6.82
C ILE A 81 0.61 -5.43 -8.21
N TYR A 82 1.42 -5.16 -9.23
CA TYR A 82 0.95 -5.13 -10.61
C TYR A 82 0.36 -6.47 -11.03
N VAL A 83 1.02 -7.58 -10.76
CA VAL A 83 0.50 -8.92 -11.06
C VAL A 83 -0.83 -9.17 -10.37
N VAL A 84 -0.96 -8.80 -9.09
CA VAL A 84 -2.22 -8.96 -8.37
C VAL A 84 -3.30 -8.07 -8.98
N LEU A 85 -3.01 -6.81 -9.27
CA LEU A 85 -3.97 -5.90 -9.91
C LEU A 85 -4.37 -6.36 -11.31
N ARG A 86 -3.49 -7.05 -12.05
CA ARG A 86 -3.83 -7.65 -13.35
C ARG A 86 -4.91 -8.72 -13.24
N SER A 87 -5.06 -9.39 -12.09
CA SER A 87 -6.18 -10.32 -11.89
C SER A 87 -7.54 -9.60 -11.88
N LEU A 88 -7.58 -8.37 -11.35
CA LEU A 88 -8.79 -7.55 -11.22
C LEU A 88 -9.03 -6.67 -12.47
N PHE A 89 -7.99 -6.00 -12.94
CA PHE A 89 -8.04 -5.02 -14.03
C PHE A 89 -7.76 -5.64 -15.40
N THR A 90 -7.32 -6.90 -15.48
CA THR A 90 -7.00 -7.59 -16.73
C THR A 90 -6.11 -6.71 -17.62
N LYS A 91 -6.47 -6.46 -18.88
CA LYS A 91 -5.75 -5.60 -19.83
C LYS A 91 -5.71 -4.11 -19.46
N ASP A 92 -6.51 -3.67 -18.50
CA ASP A 92 -6.69 -2.25 -18.16
C ASP A 92 -5.83 -1.80 -16.96
N ALA A 93 -4.83 -2.59 -16.59
CA ALA A 93 -3.74 -2.18 -15.71
C ALA A 93 -2.42 -2.15 -16.47
N TYR A 94 -1.65 -1.09 -16.23
CA TYR A 94 -0.42 -0.72 -16.91
C TYR A 94 0.68 -0.47 -15.89
N HIS A 95 1.83 -1.11 -16.09
CA HIS A 95 3.03 -0.92 -15.28
C HIS A 95 3.89 0.18 -15.90
N ASN A 96 4.39 1.11 -15.08
CA ASN A 96 5.26 2.23 -15.41
C ASN A 96 4.84 3.01 -16.67
N PRO A 97 3.57 3.45 -16.78
CA PRO A 97 3.14 4.30 -17.87
C PRO A 97 3.93 5.62 -17.89
N PHE A 98 4.03 6.22 -19.06
CA PHE A 98 4.87 7.40 -19.25
C PHE A 98 4.19 8.49 -20.07
N ILE A 99 4.74 9.69 -19.94
CA ILE A 99 4.39 10.86 -20.74
C ILE A 99 5.54 11.26 -21.64
N ARG A 100 5.19 11.89 -22.77
CA ARG A 100 6.18 12.56 -23.63
C ARG A 100 6.54 13.92 -23.03
N THR A 101 7.83 14.17 -22.93
CA THR A 101 8.42 15.45 -22.54
C THR A 101 9.22 16.03 -23.71
N LYS A 102 9.70 17.26 -23.59
CA LYS A 102 10.55 17.87 -24.63
C LYS A 102 11.85 17.10 -24.86
N THR A 103 12.34 16.39 -23.86
CA THR A 103 13.67 15.74 -23.85
C THR A 103 13.58 14.20 -23.92
N GLY A 104 12.40 13.63 -24.15
CA GLY A 104 12.19 12.19 -24.19
C GLY A 104 10.97 11.77 -23.39
N TYR A 105 11.05 10.64 -22.69
CA TYR A 105 9.95 10.08 -21.91
C TYR A 105 10.21 10.25 -20.42
N ARG A 106 9.14 10.42 -19.65
CA ARG A 106 9.18 10.43 -18.19
C ARG A 106 8.07 9.54 -17.67
N GLU A 107 8.40 8.67 -16.74
CA GLU A 107 7.44 7.88 -15.99
C GLU A 107 6.43 8.78 -15.26
N LEU A 108 5.17 8.37 -15.32
CA LEU A 108 4.06 9.08 -14.69
C LEU A 108 3.90 8.64 -13.22
N ILE A 109 3.82 7.32 -13.01
CA ILE A 109 3.51 6.64 -11.76
C ILE A 109 3.87 5.15 -11.92
N ASP A 110 4.03 4.41 -10.83
CA ASP A 110 4.41 2.98 -10.87
C ASP A 110 3.32 2.12 -11.54
N ILE A 111 2.04 2.29 -11.15
CA ILE A 111 0.93 1.55 -11.75
C ILE A 111 -0.26 2.46 -12.04
N PHE A 112 -0.81 2.31 -13.24
CA PHE A 112 -2.04 2.98 -13.68
C PHE A 112 -3.09 1.94 -14.05
N ALA A 113 -4.30 2.09 -13.54
CA ALA A 113 -5.39 1.19 -13.88
C ALA A 113 -6.69 1.93 -14.22
N ILE A 114 -7.57 1.28 -14.98
CA ILE A 114 -8.82 1.87 -15.47
C ILE A 114 -10.01 0.99 -15.10
N SER A 115 -11.07 1.62 -14.59
CA SER A 115 -12.41 1.03 -14.44
C SER A 115 -13.45 1.84 -15.22
N ALA A 116 -14.71 1.41 -15.17
CA ALA A 116 -15.83 2.14 -15.74
C ALA A 116 -16.11 3.48 -15.04
N PHE A 117 -15.64 3.64 -13.80
CA PHE A 117 -15.95 4.78 -12.93
C PHE A 117 -14.74 5.65 -12.58
N GLY A 118 -13.57 5.36 -13.17
CA GLY A 118 -12.41 6.22 -13.02
C GLY A 118 -11.09 5.53 -13.29
N VAL A 119 -10.03 6.19 -12.82
CA VAL A 119 -8.66 5.72 -12.97
C VAL A 119 -7.98 5.65 -11.62
N PHE A 120 -7.04 4.72 -11.52
CA PHE A 120 -6.25 4.46 -10.33
C PHE A 120 -4.80 4.85 -10.60
N LEU A 121 -4.26 5.71 -9.75
CA LEU A 121 -2.85 6.10 -9.74
C LEU A 121 -2.22 5.44 -8.53
N ILE A 122 -1.29 4.51 -8.71
CA ILE A 122 -0.77 3.71 -7.61
C ILE A 122 0.75 3.92 -7.56
N GLU A 123 1.21 4.39 -6.41
CA GLU A 123 2.63 4.57 -6.11
C GLU A 123 3.00 3.65 -4.96
N ALA A 124 3.89 2.69 -5.22
CA ALA A 124 4.37 1.73 -4.26
C ALA A 124 5.68 2.20 -3.60
N LYS A 125 5.81 1.94 -2.30
CA LYS A 125 7.01 2.26 -1.52
C LYS A 125 7.32 1.09 -0.59
N ALA A 126 8.30 0.28 -0.96
CA ALA A 126 8.82 -0.75 -0.09
C ALA A 126 9.54 -0.11 1.11
N LEU A 127 9.19 -0.55 2.31
CA LEU A 127 9.98 -0.25 3.49
C LEU A 127 11.19 -1.16 3.48
N GLY A 128 12.35 -0.64 3.07
CA GLY A 128 13.63 -1.35 3.05
C GLY A 128 13.86 -2.18 4.32
N VAL A 129 13.53 -3.46 4.29
CA VAL A 129 13.74 -4.41 5.40
C VAL A 129 15.20 -4.88 5.35
N TYR A 130 15.70 -5.23 4.16
CA TYR A 130 17.04 -5.73 3.91
C TYR A 130 18.15 -4.68 4.12
N GLU A 131 17.91 -3.39 3.86
CA GLU A 131 18.89 -2.33 4.14
C GLU A 131 19.03 -1.99 5.63
N SER A 132 18.19 -2.56 6.50
CA SER A 132 18.24 -2.33 7.96
C SER A 132 18.94 -3.44 8.72
N VAL A 133 20.20 -3.71 8.37
CA VAL A 133 21.17 -4.33 9.29
C VAL A 133 21.44 -3.44 10.52
N ASP A 134 20.94 -2.21 10.52
CA ASP A 134 21.27 -1.19 11.51
C ASP A 134 20.13 -0.98 12.52
N GLY A 135 20.50 -0.91 13.81
CA GLY A 135 19.65 -0.81 14.99
C GLY A 135 18.82 0.49 15.08
N ARG A 136 18.04 0.79 14.04
CA ARG A 136 17.14 1.95 13.99
C ARG A 136 16.00 1.72 14.98
N THR A 137 15.81 2.69 15.85
CA THR A 137 14.67 2.72 16.77
C THR A 137 13.36 2.78 15.98
N MET A 138 12.27 2.33 16.62
CA MET A 138 10.95 2.31 15.97
C MET A 138 10.50 3.71 15.53
N GLU A 139 10.88 4.76 16.25
CA GLU A 139 10.58 6.16 15.89
C GLU A 139 11.23 6.53 14.55
N ARG A 140 12.46 6.09 14.29
CA ARG A 140 13.13 6.35 13.01
C ARG A 140 12.46 5.62 11.86
N LYS A 141 11.94 4.40 12.08
CA LYS A 141 11.17 3.66 11.08
C LYS A 141 9.87 4.38 10.74
N VAL A 142 9.15 4.86 11.74
CA VAL A 142 7.92 5.66 11.55
C VAL A 142 8.21 6.94 10.75
N LEU A 143 9.23 7.71 11.13
CA LEU A 143 9.62 8.93 10.39
C LEU A 143 10.02 8.62 8.94
N GLY A 144 10.71 7.50 8.72
CA GLY A 144 11.05 7.00 7.39
C GLY A 144 9.80 6.73 6.56
N LEU A 145 8.85 5.97 7.11
CA LEU A 145 7.57 5.66 6.47
C LEU A 145 6.77 6.93 6.14
N GLN A 146 6.66 7.88 7.08
CA GLN A 146 5.99 9.17 6.86
C GLN A 146 6.63 9.96 5.70
N LYS A 147 7.96 9.97 5.63
CA LYS A 147 8.69 10.62 4.53
C LYS A 147 8.40 9.95 3.18
N GLN A 148 8.33 8.62 3.15
CA GLN A 148 7.99 7.89 1.92
C GLN A 148 6.55 8.15 1.50
N ILE A 149 5.59 8.10 2.42
CA ILE A 149 4.18 8.45 2.14
C ILE A 149 4.09 9.86 1.58
N LYS A 150 4.76 10.84 2.20
CA LYS A 150 4.76 12.23 1.71
C LYS A 150 5.30 12.36 0.28
N LYS A 151 6.35 11.62 -0.06
CA LYS A 151 6.88 11.59 -1.43
C LYS A 151 5.87 10.98 -2.41
N ALA A 152 5.28 9.85 -2.04
CA ALA A 152 4.30 9.18 -2.87
C ALA A 152 3.07 10.05 -3.12
N VAL A 153 2.55 10.73 -2.10
CA VAL A 153 1.47 11.73 -2.26
C VAL A 153 1.88 12.83 -3.24
N ALA A 154 3.11 13.34 -3.17
CA ALA A 154 3.57 14.36 -4.11
C ALA A 154 3.67 13.84 -5.56
N GLN A 155 4.02 12.56 -5.75
CA GLN A 155 4.03 11.90 -7.07
C GLN A 155 2.59 11.74 -7.60
N LEU A 156 1.66 11.29 -6.76
CA LEU A 156 0.23 11.20 -7.08
C LEU A 156 -0.35 12.57 -7.48
N VAL A 157 0.01 13.64 -6.78
CA VAL A 157 -0.38 15.02 -7.16
C VAL A 157 0.18 15.40 -8.52
N GLY A 158 1.44 15.09 -8.79
CA GLY A 158 2.07 15.33 -10.09
C GLY A 158 1.36 14.59 -11.23
N ALA A 159 1.03 13.32 -11.00
CA ALA A 159 0.29 12.50 -11.95
C ALA A 159 -1.14 13.03 -12.17
N SER A 160 -1.89 13.31 -11.10
CA SER A 160 -3.25 13.87 -11.19
C SER A 160 -3.29 15.19 -11.97
N LYS A 161 -2.34 16.11 -11.72
CA LYS A 161 -2.22 17.36 -12.49
C LYS A 161 -1.90 17.11 -13.96
N THR A 162 -1.06 16.11 -14.25
CA THR A 162 -0.72 15.71 -15.62
C THR A 162 -1.95 15.20 -16.38
N LEU A 163 -2.77 14.38 -15.72
CA LEU A 163 -4.05 13.88 -16.22
C LEU A 163 -5.03 15.03 -16.50
N ALA A 164 -5.22 15.92 -15.52
CA ALA A 164 -6.12 17.07 -15.61
C ALA A 164 -5.70 18.05 -16.72
N GLY A 165 -4.40 18.17 -16.99
CA GLY A 165 -3.86 18.96 -18.10
C GLY A 165 -4.11 18.38 -19.49
N GLY A 166 -4.75 17.22 -19.61
CA GLY A 166 -5.02 16.56 -20.90
C GLY A 166 -3.79 15.90 -21.51
N THR A 167 -2.71 15.72 -20.74
CA THR A 167 -1.48 15.09 -21.24
C THR A 167 -1.77 13.65 -21.66
N LYS A 168 -1.29 13.25 -22.84
CA LYS A 168 -1.39 11.88 -23.33
C LYS A 168 -0.49 10.96 -22.51
N ILE A 169 -1.03 9.82 -22.11
CA ILE A 169 -0.34 8.80 -21.32
C ILE A 169 -0.12 7.59 -22.23
N PHE A 170 1.04 6.95 -22.12
CA PHE A 170 1.45 5.86 -22.99
C PHE A 170 1.90 4.67 -22.16
N SER A 171 1.56 3.46 -22.61
CA SER A 171 2.12 2.21 -22.08
C SER A 171 3.33 1.73 -22.88
N ALA A 172 3.44 2.18 -24.13
CA ALA A 172 4.57 1.95 -25.04
C ALA A 172 4.63 3.12 -26.04
N PRO A 173 5.76 3.36 -26.74
CA PRO A 173 5.96 4.59 -27.51
C PRO A 173 4.83 4.92 -28.48
N ASP A 174 4.23 3.89 -29.08
CA ASP A 174 3.14 4.02 -30.06
C ASP A 174 1.78 3.55 -29.53
N ARG A 175 1.65 3.39 -28.20
CA ARG A 175 0.43 2.91 -27.54
C ARG A 175 -0.04 3.89 -26.48
N GLU A 176 -0.94 4.77 -26.89
CA GLU A 176 -1.67 5.68 -26.00
C GLU A 176 -2.70 4.91 -25.16
N ILE A 177 -2.76 5.22 -23.87
CA ILE A 177 -3.78 4.71 -22.96
C ILE A 177 -4.99 5.64 -23.04
N LEU A 178 -6.12 5.12 -23.48
CA LEU A 178 -7.38 5.85 -23.58
C LEU A 178 -8.26 5.56 -22.36
N PHE A 179 -8.79 6.62 -21.74
CA PHE A 179 -9.62 6.54 -20.54
C PHE A 179 -10.50 7.79 -20.40
N ASP A 180 -11.56 7.66 -19.60
CA ASP A 180 -12.42 8.78 -19.26
C ASP A 180 -11.72 9.68 -18.22
N ARG A 181 -11.59 10.96 -18.56
CA ARG A 181 -10.93 12.00 -17.74
C ARG A 181 -11.90 12.80 -16.88
N THR A 182 -13.21 12.50 -16.95
CA THR A 182 -14.24 13.23 -16.22
C THR A 182 -14.31 12.83 -14.75
N PHE A 183 -13.85 11.62 -14.42
CA PHE A 183 -13.83 11.10 -13.06
C PHE A 183 -12.59 11.56 -12.28
N PHE A 184 -12.76 11.77 -10.98
CA PHE A 184 -11.64 12.05 -10.09
C PHE A 184 -10.81 10.77 -9.89
N PRO A 185 -9.47 10.85 -9.98
CA PRO A 185 -8.63 9.68 -9.84
C PRO A 185 -8.62 9.17 -8.38
N ASN A 186 -8.54 7.86 -8.23
CA ASN A 186 -8.19 7.19 -6.98
C ASN A 186 -6.66 7.08 -6.91
N GLY A 187 -6.02 7.94 -6.12
CA GLY A 187 -4.60 7.86 -5.80
C GLY A 187 -4.34 6.94 -4.63
N ILE A 188 -3.54 5.89 -4.81
CA ILE A 188 -3.19 4.92 -3.78
C ILE A 188 -1.68 5.02 -3.52
N VAL A 189 -1.33 5.46 -2.33
CA VAL A 189 0.00 5.25 -1.76
C VAL A 189 0.01 3.87 -1.13
N LEU A 190 0.83 2.98 -1.68
CA LEU A 190 0.93 1.62 -1.20
C LEU A 190 2.28 1.41 -0.52
N VAL A 191 2.24 1.02 0.75
CA VAL A 191 3.43 0.69 1.52
C VAL A 191 3.45 -0.80 1.85
N SER A 192 4.62 -1.39 2.06
CA SER A 192 4.69 -2.80 2.43
C SER A 192 3.99 -3.09 3.77
N GLU A 193 4.12 -2.18 4.74
CA GLU A 193 3.50 -2.29 6.06
C GLU A 193 3.20 -0.91 6.67
N MET A 194 2.10 -0.80 7.42
CA MET A 194 1.76 0.38 8.23
C MET A 194 2.02 0.12 9.71
N PHE A 195 2.70 1.05 10.40
CA PHE A 195 2.98 0.90 11.83
C PHE A 195 1.81 1.42 12.71
N PRO A 196 1.34 0.65 13.72
CA PRO A 196 0.28 1.06 14.66
C PRO A 196 0.57 2.26 15.54
N PHE A 197 1.82 2.69 15.56
CA PHE A 197 2.36 3.66 16.49
C PHE A 197 3.07 4.76 15.69
N GLY A 198 3.11 5.96 16.28
CA GLY A 198 3.60 7.15 15.61
C GLY A 198 2.60 8.29 15.66
N ASP A 199 3.09 9.50 15.42
CA ASP A 199 2.25 10.68 15.22
C ASP A 199 1.92 10.84 13.74
N TRP A 200 0.70 10.48 13.36
CA TRP A 200 0.24 10.51 11.97
C TRP A 200 -0.45 11.81 11.57
N ASP A 201 -0.60 12.77 12.48
CA ASP A 201 -1.45 13.96 12.27
C ASP A 201 -1.00 14.78 11.06
N SER A 202 0.31 14.96 10.91
CA SER A 202 0.87 15.71 9.77
C SER A 202 0.63 15.01 8.43
N THR A 203 0.69 13.68 8.40
CA THR A 203 0.42 12.88 7.20
C THR A 203 -1.08 12.84 6.89
N ILE A 204 -1.94 12.75 7.91
CA ILE A 204 -3.40 12.82 7.75
C ILE A 204 -3.80 14.17 7.14
N ARG A 205 -3.28 15.28 7.68
CA ARG A 205 -3.52 16.62 7.12
C ARG A 205 -3.08 16.73 5.68
N LEU A 206 -1.87 16.25 5.37
CA LEU A 206 -1.37 16.21 3.99
C LEU A 206 -2.33 15.47 3.04
N VAL A 207 -2.87 14.33 3.46
CA VAL A 207 -3.83 13.55 2.66
C VAL A 207 -5.13 14.33 2.44
N ILE A 208 -5.69 14.90 3.51
CA ILE A 208 -6.94 15.70 3.44
C ILE A 208 -6.76 16.92 2.53
N ASP A 209 -5.69 17.70 2.75
CA ASP A 209 -5.39 18.89 1.95
C ASP A 209 -5.19 18.52 0.48
N THR A 210 -4.50 17.40 0.21
CA THR A 210 -4.32 16.90 -1.16
C THR A 210 -5.63 16.55 -1.84
N MET A 211 -6.54 15.87 -1.14
CA MET A 211 -7.85 15.51 -1.69
C MET A 211 -8.68 16.76 -2.02
N ALA A 212 -8.65 17.76 -1.14
CA ALA A 212 -9.36 19.03 -1.33
C ALA A 212 -8.79 19.84 -2.51
N ASP A 213 -7.47 19.95 -2.60
CA ASP A 213 -6.79 20.82 -3.57
C ASP A 213 -6.69 20.21 -4.97
N CYS A 214 -6.53 18.88 -5.06
CA CYS A 214 -6.18 18.20 -6.32
C CYS A 214 -7.34 17.46 -6.97
N LYS A 215 -8.57 17.56 -6.44
CA LYS A 215 -9.77 16.87 -6.94
C LYS A 215 -9.52 15.37 -7.20
N MET A 216 -9.00 14.70 -6.18
CA MET A 216 -8.70 13.28 -6.23
C MET A 216 -9.00 12.62 -4.88
N PHE A 217 -9.25 11.32 -4.89
CA PHE A 217 -9.28 10.54 -3.67
C PHE A 217 -7.87 10.05 -3.37
N VAL A 218 -7.45 10.09 -2.11
CA VAL A 218 -6.12 9.64 -1.69
C VAL A 218 -6.29 8.57 -0.63
N HIS A 219 -5.68 7.42 -0.89
CA HIS A 219 -5.66 6.25 -0.02
C HIS A 219 -4.21 5.98 0.37
N VAL A 220 -3.97 5.72 1.65
CA VAL A 220 -2.71 5.15 2.11
C VAL A 220 -3.04 3.75 2.61
N LEU A 221 -2.59 2.73 1.89
CA LEU A 221 -2.87 1.32 2.15
C LEU A 221 -1.55 0.59 2.43
N ASP A 222 -1.60 -0.42 3.28
CA ASP A 222 -0.57 -1.46 3.26
C ASP A 222 -0.95 -2.59 2.29
N LEU A 223 0.03 -3.45 1.98
CA LEU A 223 -0.19 -4.59 1.08
C LEU A 223 -1.33 -5.49 1.56
N LYS A 224 -1.45 -5.70 2.87
CA LYS A 224 -2.49 -6.55 3.44
C LYS A 224 -3.89 -5.98 3.17
N GLU A 225 -4.10 -4.68 3.43
CA GLU A 225 -5.37 -4.00 3.17
C GLU A 225 -5.72 -4.06 1.68
N LEU A 226 -4.76 -3.80 0.78
CA LEU A 226 -4.99 -3.91 -0.67
C LEU A 226 -5.44 -5.32 -1.07
N LEU A 227 -4.71 -6.36 -0.63
CA LEU A 227 -5.04 -7.75 -0.97
C LEU A 227 -6.41 -8.16 -0.44
N GLN A 228 -6.81 -7.68 0.73
CA GLN A 228 -8.16 -7.88 1.25
C GLN A 228 -9.22 -7.25 0.34
N PHE A 229 -8.99 -6.02 -0.14
CA PHE A 229 -9.94 -5.34 -1.03
C PHE A 229 -10.06 -6.09 -2.35
N ILE A 230 -8.94 -6.50 -2.94
CA ILE A 230 -8.93 -7.27 -4.19
C ILE A 230 -9.66 -8.61 -4.00
N GLY A 231 -9.38 -9.34 -2.92
CA GLY A 231 -10.04 -10.61 -2.61
C GLY A 231 -11.56 -10.48 -2.48
N HIS A 232 -12.03 -9.47 -1.73
CA HIS A 232 -13.47 -9.23 -1.53
C HIS A 232 -14.17 -8.62 -2.75
N SER A 233 -13.40 -8.04 -3.67
CA SER A 233 -13.94 -7.55 -4.93
C SER A 233 -14.36 -8.69 -5.87
N ASN A 234 -13.89 -9.93 -5.63
CA ASN A 234 -14.24 -11.11 -6.42
C ASN A 234 -14.09 -10.89 -7.94
N ASN A 235 -12.97 -10.27 -8.34
CA ASN A 235 -12.66 -9.85 -9.72
C ASN A 235 -13.60 -8.79 -10.33
N ASP A 236 -14.47 -8.15 -9.53
CA ASP A 236 -15.29 -7.02 -9.96
C ASP A 236 -14.64 -5.68 -9.57
N ARG A 237 -14.22 -4.92 -10.59
CA ARG A 237 -13.58 -3.61 -10.42
C ARG A 237 -14.52 -2.56 -9.82
N ASN A 238 -15.83 -2.71 -10.02
CA ASN A 238 -16.82 -1.80 -9.48
C ASN A 238 -16.98 -2.01 -7.97
N ILE A 239 -16.91 -3.26 -7.51
CA ILE A 239 -16.86 -3.56 -6.08
C ILE A 239 -15.58 -2.99 -5.47
N PHE A 240 -14.43 -3.15 -6.14
CA PHE A 240 -13.17 -2.56 -5.67
C PHE A 240 -13.24 -1.04 -5.51
N ASP A 241 -13.81 -0.34 -6.49
CA ASP A 241 -14.03 1.10 -6.43
C ASP A 241 -14.98 1.49 -5.30
N ASP A 242 -16.10 0.78 -5.13
CA ASP A 242 -17.04 1.02 -4.03
C ASP A 242 -16.38 0.83 -2.65
N LEU A 243 -15.56 -0.21 -2.48
CA LEU A 243 -14.80 -0.43 -1.25
C LEU A 243 -13.85 0.74 -0.94
N LEU A 244 -13.15 1.25 -1.94
CA LEU A 244 -12.30 2.44 -1.80
C LEU A 244 -13.13 3.69 -1.46
N MET A 245 -14.29 3.86 -2.07
CA MET A 245 -15.18 4.98 -1.76
C MET A 245 -15.76 4.90 -0.34
N GLN A 246 -16.14 3.71 0.11
CA GLN A 246 -16.54 3.47 1.51
C GLN A 246 -15.39 3.79 2.47
N ARG A 247 -14.16 3.42 2.12
CA ARG A 247 -12.95 3.75 2.89
C ARG A 247 -12.74 5.26 3.00
N VAL A 248 -12.87 6.01 1.90
CA VAL A 248 -12.76 7.47 1.91
C VAL A 248 -13.82 8.09 2.80
N LYS A 249 -15.08 7.63 2.69
CA LYS A 249 -16.16 8.11 3.54
C LYS A 249 -15.83 7.92 5.02
N LYS A 250 -15.33 6.74 5.38
CA LYS A 250 -14.90 6.42 6.76
C LYS A 250 -13.72 7.26 7.21
N PHE A 251 -12.74 7.49 6.34
CA PHE A 251 -11.60 8.37 6.60
C PHE A 251 -12.03 9.81 6.88
N VAL A 252 -12.99 10.34 6.12
CA VAL A 252 -13.52 11.71 6.35
C VAL A 252 -14.31 11.79 7.66
N GLU A 253 -15.10 10.77 8.00
CA GLU A 253 -15.83 10.69 9.28
C GLU A 253 -14.87 10.56 10.48
N HIS A 254 -13.81 9.77 10.34
CA HIS A 254 -12.83 9.46 11.38
C HIS A 254 -11.41 9.51 10.80
N PRO A 255 -10.78 10.70 10.75
CA PRO A 255 -9.46 10.86 10.13
C PRO A 255 -8.37 10.01 10.78
N THR A 256 -8.03 8.90 10.15
CA THR A 256 -6.92 8.02 10.52
C THR A 256 -6.37 7.30 9.30
N LEU A 257 -5.05 7.17 9.19
CA LEU A 257 -4.44 6.34 8.14
C LEU A 257 -4.49 4.84 8.50
N LEU A 258 -4.75 4.52 9.77
CA LEU A 258 -4.74 3.16 10.29
C LEU A 258 -6.15 2.57 10.25
N VAL A 259 -6.65 2.38 9.02
CA VAL A 259 -7.95 1.76 8.78
C VAL A 259 -7.78 0.24 8.79
N ARG A 260 -8.68 -0.47 9.47
CA ARG A 260 -8.82 -1.93 9.34
C ARG A 260 -10.20 -2.22 8.81
N SER A 261 -10.26 -2.83 7.64
CA SER A 261 -11.52 -3.24 7.03
C SER A 261 -11.89 -4.63 7.52
N GLU A 262 -13.10 -4.76 8.05
CA GLU A 262 -13.71 -6.03 8.42
C GLU A 262 -14.81 -6.34 7.41
N PHE A 263 -14.68 -7.50 6.78
CA PHE A 263 -15.65 -7.99 5.83
C PHE A 263 -16.43 -9.11 6.51
N HIS A 264 -17.75 -8.96 6.56
CA HIS A 264 -18.63 -10.01 7.05
C HIS A 264 -19.19 -10.77 5.86
N GLU A 265 -19.08 -12.09 5.86
CA GLU A 265 -19.83 -12.94 4.93
C GLU A 265 -21.33 -12.69 5.17
N LYS A 266 -22.08 -12.50 4.08
CA LYS A 266 -23.55 -12.46 4.12
C LYS A 266 -24.12 -13.86 4.15
#